data_AF-A0A971W9X0-F1
#
_entry.id   AF-A0A971W9X0-F1
#
_cell.length_a   1.000
_cell.length_b   1.000
_cell.length_c   1.000
_cell.angle_alpha   90.00
_cell.angle_beta   90.00
_cell.angle_gamma   90.00
#
_symmetry.space_group_name_H-M   'P 1'
#
loop_
_entity.id
_entity.type
_entity.pdbx_description
1 polymer ?
#
loop_
_entity_poly.entity_id
_entity_poly.type
_entity_poly.pdbx_seq_one_letter_code
_entity_poly.pdbx_strand_id
1 'polypeptide(L)'
;MDRQNHLISLVAVFLSLGIGILIGASMGVNALVLNQISVIEELQNEIQYFKEETKLYLEQVNRLNQEISNWRALEEEYFNPFFVKNKLAGHVVKVLCQGKLSRELKDFLELTGCRYQVFLFKENISWDELELALAKSEPEDPARFIAGLILNGQKTWPACLSEQQILTLYENSPPLFQEEQGENFHQELIFVAGTLDPFLSAIVENLFLEQKSVFFISSAEEDYQEVSGKNFQSGECRIDNLPGKLKLLELIQNM
;
A
#
# COMPACT_ATOMS: atom_id res chain seq x y z
N MET A 1 -74.65 29.77 57.84
CA MET A 1 -74.98 28.74 56.84
C MET A 1 -73.71 28.20 56.15
N ASP A 2 -72.53 28.47 56.71
CA ASP A 2 -71.26 28.42 55.99
C ASP A 2 -70.49 27.10 56.18
N ARG A 3 -70.69 26.40 57.31
CA ARG A 3 -70.04 25.11 57.58
C ARG A 3 -70.50 23.97 56.67
N GLN A 4 -71.78 23.94 56.30
CA GLN A 4 -72.33 22.91 55.40
C GLN A 4 -71.84 23.10 53.96
N ASN A 5 -71.77 24.34 53.49
CA ASN A 5 -71.27 24.64 52.15
C ASN A 5 -69.77 24.37 52.00
N HIS A 6 -68.97 24.61 53.05
CA HIS A 6 -67.56 24.22 53.06
C HIS A 6 -67.34 22.72 53.00
N LEU A 7 -68.16 21.92 53.69
CA LEU A 7 -68.07 20.45 53.63
C LEU A 7 -68.46 19.91 52.26
N ILE A 8 -69.49 20.46 51.62
CA ILE A 8 -69.91 20.04 50.28
C ILE A 8 -68.83 20.39 49.23
N SER A 9 -68.23 21.58 49.32
CA SER A 9 -67.13 21.99 48.43
C SER A 9 -65.89 21.10 48.62
N LEU A 10 -65.55 20.78 49.87
CA LEU A 10 -64.45 19.87 50.18
C LEU A 10 -64.68 18.48 49.57
N VAL A 11 -65.88 17.91 49.75
CA VAL A 11 -66.24 16.60 49.19
C VAL A 11 -66.22 16.64 47.65
N ALA A 12 -66.71 17.71 47.03
CA ALA A 12 -66.69 17.85 45.57
C ALA A 12 -65.26 17.91 45.01
N VAL A 13 -64.33 18.58 45.69
CA VAL A 13 -62.91 18.63 45.30
C VAL A 13 -62.27 17.24 45.41
N PHE A 14 -62.49 16.52 46.50
CA PHE A 14 -61.95 15.17 46.67
C PHE A 14 -62.57 14.16 45.69
N LEU A 15 -63.86 14.30 45.36
CA LEU A 15 -64.53 13.44 44.38
C LEU A 15 -64.00 13.70 42.96
N SER A 16 -63.85 14.97 42.58
CA SER A 16 -63.27 15.36 41.30
C SER A 16 -61.84 14.85 41.15
N LEU A 17 -61.04 14.97 42.22
CA LEU A 17 -59.68 14.43 42.26
C LEU A 17 -59.66 12.90 42.15
N GLY A 18 -60.54 12.21 42.88
CA GLY A 18 -60.66 10.75 42.82
C GLY A 18 -61.07 10.24 41.44
N ILE A 19 -62.03 10.90 40.79
CA ILE A 19 -62.48 10.57 39.43
C ILE A 19 -61.39 10.89 38.40
N GLY A 20 -60.68 12.01 38.55
CA GLY A 20 -59.55 12.37 37.71
C GLY A 20 -58.42 11.33 37.76
N ILE A 21 -58.09 10.84 38.96
CA ILE A 21 -57.11 9.77 39.16
C ILE A 21 -57.63 8.44 38.57
N LEU A 22 -58.90 8.10 38.80
CA LEU A 22 -59.50 6.87 38.30
C LEU A 22 -59.52 6.82 36.77
N ILE A 23 -59.93 7.90 36.11
CA ILE A 23 -59.96 8.01 34.65
C ILE A 23 -58.53 8.02 34.08
N GLY A 24 -57.63 8.79 34.70
CA GLY A 24 -56.22 8.84 34.31
C GLY A 24 -55.53 7.47 34.41
N ALA A 25 -55.78 6.72 35.49
CA ALA A 25 -55.26 5.38 35.69
C ALA A 25 -55.89 4.36 34.72
N SER A 26 -57.20 4.47 34.45
CA SER A 26 -57.93 3.51 33.61
C SER A 26 -57.68 3.67 32.11
N MET A 27 -57.43 4.88 31.60
CA MET A 27 -57.13 5.12 30.18
C MET A 27 -55.64 4.96 29.84
N GLY A 28 -54.74 5.23 30.79
CA GLY A 28 -53.30 5.29 30.54
C GLY A 28 -52.61 3.94 30.42
N VAL A 29 -53.00 2.92 31.18
CA VAL A 29 -52.19 1.69 31.28
C VAL A 29 -52.41 0.76 30.10
N ASN A 30 -53.67 0.45 29.75
CA ASN A 30 -53.95 -0.57 28.73
C ASN A 30 -53.66 -0.09 27.30
N ALA A 31 -54.00 1.15 26.96
CA ALA A 31 -53.74 1.69 25.62
C ALA A 31 -52.24 1.97 25.38
N LEU A 32 -51.51 2.41 26.41
CA LEU A 32 -50.06 2.63 26.31
C LEU A 32 -49.29 1.31 26.20
N VAL A 33 -49.66 0.30 26.99
CA VAL A 33 -49.00 -1.02 26.93
C VAL A 33 -49.23 -1.69 25.58
N LEU A 34 -50.44 -1.62 25.01
CA LEU A 34 -50.70 -2.15 23.67
C LEU A 34 -49.89 -1.45 22.58
N ASN A 35 -49.78 -0.11 22.63
CA ASN A 35 -48.94 0.64 21.70
C ASN A 35 -47.45 0.29 21.86
N GLN A 36 -46.97 0.13 23.10
CA GLN A 36 -45.58 -0.27 23.36
C GLN A 36 -45.30 -1.67 22.81
N ILE A 37 -46.21 -2.63 22.99
CA ILE A 37 -46.09 -3.98 22.43
C ILE A 37 -46.02 -3.91 20.90
N SER A 38 -46.91 -3.15 20.26
CA SER A 38 -46.92 -2.99 18.79
C SER A 38 -45.60 -2.42 18.25
N VAL A 39 -45.03 -1.40 18.92
CA VAL A 39 -43.74 -0.81 18.52
C VAL A 39 -42.59 -1.80 18.74
N ILE A 40 -42.62 -2.57 19.83
CA ILE A 40 -41.60 -3.59 20.09
C ILE A 40 -41.66 -4.69 19.01
N GLU A 41 -42.85 -5.12 18.60
CA GLU A 41 -43.03 -6.11 17.53
C GLU A 41 -42.55 -5.58 16.18
N GLU A 42 -42.86 -4.33 15.85
CA GLU A 42 -42.37 -3.68 14.62
C GLU A 42 -40.84 -3.58 14.61
N LEU A 43 -40.22 -3.12 15.70
CA LEU A 43 -38.77 -3.06 15.84
C LEU A 43 -38.12 -4.44 15.79
N GLN A 44 -38.74 -5.48 16.35
CA GLN A 44 -38.24 -6.86 16.24
C GLN A 44 -38.21 -7.32 14.79
N ASN A 45 -39.27 -7.04 14.03
CA ASN A 45 -39.36 -7.37 12.61
C ASN A 45 -38.32 -6.59 11.79
N GLU A 46 -38.12 -5.30 12.06
CA GLU A 46 -37.09 -4.49 11.41
C GLU A 46 -35.68 -5.02 11.72
N ILE A 47 -35.40 -5.34 13.00
CA ILE A 47 -34.11 -5.91 13.41
C ILE A 47 -33.88 -7.25 12.70
N GLN A 48 -34.90 -8.09 12.58
CA GLN A 48 -34.80 -9.35 11.87
C GLN A 48 -34.51 -9.11 10.37
N TYR A 49 -35.24 -8.20 9.74
CA TYR A 49 -35.03 -7.82 8.35
C TYR A 49 -33.59 -7.34 8.10
N PHE A 50 -33.09 -6.41 8.92
CA PHE A 50 -31.71 -5.90 8.78
C PHE A 50 -30.65 -6.97 9.03
N LYS A 51 -30.90 -7.94 9.93
CA LYS A 51 -29.99 -9.08 10.12
C LYS A 51 -29.92 -9.98 8.89
N GLU A 52 -31.07 -10.24 8.26
CA GLU A 52 -31.14 -11.02 7.03
C GLU A 52 -30.44 -10.28 5.88
N GLU A 53 -30.67 -8.97 5.74
CA GLU A 53 -30.03 -8.14 4.73
C GLU A 53 -28.50 -8.09 4.92
N THR A 54 -28.04 -7.89 6.16
CA THR A 54 -26.61 -7.91 6.50
C THR A 54 -25.97 -9.25 6.15
N LYS A 55 -26.67 -10.37 6.42
CA LYS A 55 -26.17 -11.70 6.09
C LYS A 55 -26.02 -11.87 4.58
N LEU A 56 -27.01 -11.42 3.80
CA LEU A 56 -26.95 -11.47 2.33
C LEU A 56 -25.79 -10.63 1.79
N TYR A 57 -25.57 -9.42 2.30
CA TYR A 57 -24.43 -8.60 1.88
C TYR A 57 -23.09 -9.25 2.24
N LEU A 58 -22.95 -9.83 3.43
CA LEU A 58 -21.73 -10.53 3.83
C LEU A 58 -21.46 -11.74 2.92
N GLU A 59 -22.49 -12.50 2.55
CA GLU A 59 -22.37 -13.61 1.60
C GLU A 59 -21.93 -13.13 0.21
N GLN A 60 -22.49 -12.02 -0.28
CA GLN A 60 -22.09 -11.40 -1.54
C GLN A 60 -20.65 -10.91 -1.52
N VAL A 61 -20.24 -10.21 -0.46
CA VAL A 61 -18.87 -9.73 -0.27
C VAL A 61 -17.89 -10.91 -0.23
N ASN A 62 -18.22 -11.98 0.51
CA ASN A 62 -17.38 -13.16 0.57
C ASN A 62 -17.25 -13.84 -0.80
N ARG A 63 -18.34 -13.96 -1.55
CA ARG A 63 -18.31 -14.51 -2.91
C ARG A 63 -17.45 -13.66 -3.84
N LEU A 64 -17.62 -12.34 -3.82
CA LEU A 64 -16.82 -11.43 -4.66
C LEU A 64 -15.33 -11.51 -4.30
N ASN A 65 -15.00 -11.55 -3.00
CA ASN A 65 -13.61 -11.72 -2.55
C ASN A 65 -13.01 -13.05 -3.00
N GLN A 66 -13.79 -14.14 -2.99
CA GLN A 66 -13.35 -15.43 -3.54
C GLN A 66 -13.12 -15.35 -5.04
N GLU A 67 -14.04 -14.74 -5.80
CA GLU A 67 -13.87 -14.55 -7.25
C GLU A 67 -12.60 -13.72 -7.54
N ILE A 68 -12.38 -12.61 -6.84
CA ILE A 68 -11.15 -11.79 -6.96
C ILE A 68 -9.90 -12.62 -6.65
N SER A 69 -9.92 -13.41 -5.58
CA SER A 69 -8.79 -14.27 -5.20
C SER A 69 -8.49 -15.30 -6.28
N ASN A 70 -9.51 -15.91 -6.88
CA ASN A 70 -9.35 -16.87 -7.96
C ASN A 70 -8.77 -16.20 -9.21
N TRP A 71 -9.23 -15.00 -9.56
CA TRP A 71 -8.68 -14.24 -10.68
C TRP A 71 -7.21 -13.89 -10.47
N ARG A 72 -6.82 -13.45 -9.26
CA ARG A 72 -5.41 -13.19 -8.92
C ARG A 72 -4.55 -14.44 -9.01
N ALA A 73 -5.04 -15.58 -8.54
CA ALA A 73 -4.31 -16.84 -8.65
C ALA A 73 -4.09 -17.25 -10.12
N LEU A 74 -5.11 -17.11 -10.97
CA LEU A 74 -4.98 -17.38 -12.40
C LEU A 74 -4.01 -16.40 -13.10
N GLU A 75 -4.07 -15.13 -12.74
CA GLU A 75 -3.15 -14.08 -13.20
C GLU A 75 -1.69 -14.45 -12.88
N GLU A 76 -1.45 -14.90 -11.64
CA GLU A 76 -0.11 -15.27 -11.19
C GLU A 76 0.39 -16.57 -11.81
N GLU A 77 -0.46 -17.58 -11.91
CA GLU A 77 -0.08 -18.92 -12.39
C GLU A 77 0.09 -18.99 -13.91
N TYR A 78 -0.77 -18.30 -14.68
CA TYR A 78 -0.80 -18.45 -16.15
C TYR A 78 -0.32 -17.21 -16.88
N PHE A 79 -0.77 -16.02 -16.47
CA PHE A 79 -0.53 -14.80 -17.25
C PHE A 79 0.85 -14.22 -16.98
N ASN A 80 1.25 -14.08 -15.72
CA ASN A 80 2.59 -13.59 -15.35
C ASN A 80 3.73 -14.32 -16.09
N PRO A 81 3.86 -15.66 -16.02
CA PRO A 81 4.96 -16.34 -16.69
C PRO A 81 4.86 -16.33 -18.22
N PHE A 82 3.68 -16.12 -18.81
CA PHE A 82 3.54 -16.03 -20.26
C PHE A 82 3.94 -14.64 -20.79
N PHE A 83 3.52 -13.58 -20.10
CA PHE A 83 3.69 -12.21 -20.56
C PHE A 83 5.03 -11.59 -20.14
N VAL A 84 5.58 -11.98 -18.99
CA VAL A 84 6.76 -11.35 -18.38
C VAL A 84 8.05 -12.11 -18.71
N LYS A 85 7.96 -13.41 -18.94
CA LYS A 85 9.14 -14.27 -19.08
C LYS A 85 10.04 -13.85 -20.24
N ASN A 86 11.34 -13.73 -19.94
CA ASN A 86 12.40 -13.35 -20.89
C ASN A 86 12.19 -12.02 -21.62
N LYS A 87 11.24 -11.17 -21.19
CA LYS A 87 10.99 -9.87 -21.85
C LYS A 87 12.12 -8.86 -21.64
N LEU A 88 12.93 -9.04 -20.59
CA LEU A 88 14.12 -8.22 -20.31
C LEU A 88 15.41 -9.03 -20.48
N ALA A 89 15.36 -10.15 -21.20
CA ALA A 89 16.56 -10.90 -21.56
C ALA A 89 17.47 -10.02 -22.43
N GLY A 90 18.75 -9.89 -22.05
CA GLY A 90 19.70 -8.98 -22.69
C GLY A 90 19.90 -7.64 -21.97
N HIS A 91 18.97 -7.21 -21.11
CA HIS A 91 19.08 -5.94 -20.37
C HIS A 91 19.80 -6.11 -19.02
N VAL A 92 20.50 -5.04 -18.61
CA VAL A 92 21.12 -4.92 -17.28
C VAL A 92 20.27 -3.99 -16.43
N VAL A 93 19.70 -4.53 -15.36
CA VAL A 93 18.82 -3.79 -14.44
C VAL A 93 19.55 -3.52 -13.13
N LYS A 94 19.75 -2.25 -12.78
CA LYS A 94 20.34 -1.82 -11.51
C LYS A 94 19.21 -1.43 -10.57
N VAL A 95 19.03 -2.16 -9.48
CA VAL A 95 17.95 -1.92 -8.51
C VAL A 95 18.52 -1.23 -7.28
N LEU A 96 17.97 -0.08 -6.92
CA LEU A 96 18.29 0.66 -5.71
C LEU A 96 17.17 0.40 -4.70
N CYS A 97 17.51 -0.26 -3.59
CA CYS A 97 16.56 -0.58 -2.53
C CYS A 97 17.03 -0.04 -1.19
N GLN A 98 16.09 0.42 -0.37
CA GLN A 98 16.36 0.69 1.03
C GLN A 98 15.78 -0.41 1.93
N GLY A 99 16.55 -0.84 2.92
CA GLY A 99 16.13 -1.83 3.91
C GLY A 99 16.12 -3.25 3.37
N LYS A 100 15.03 -3.65 2.72
CA LYS A 100 14.82 -5.04 2.29
C LYS A 100 14.31 -5.09 0.85
N LEU A 101 14.85 -6.02 0.07
CA LEU A 101 14.32 -6.35 -1.26
C LEU A 101 12.99 -7.11 -1.10
N SER A 102 11.90 -6.55 -1.64
CA SER A 102 10.60 -7.23 -1.71
C SER A 102 10.72 -8.55 -2.50
N ARG A 103 10.02 -9.58 -2.03
CA ARG A 103 10.06 -10.92 -2.66
C ARG A 103 9.49 -10.86 -4.07
N GLU A 104 8.43 -10.09 -4.26
CA GLU A 104 7.75 -9.88 -5.53
C GLU A 104 8.69 -9.28 -6.58
N LEU A 105 9.53 -8.31 -6.20
CA LEU A 105 10.52 -7.72 -7.09
C LEU A 105 11.60 -8.72 -7.48
N LYS A 106 12.08 -9.50 -6.51
CA LYS A 106 13.07 -10.55 -6.78
C LYS A 106 12.52 -11.59 -7.75
N ASP A 107 11.32 -12.09 -7.49
CA ASP A 107 10.66 -13.09 -8.34
C ASP A 107 10.41 -12.52 -9.74
N PHE A 108 10.04 -11.24 -9.87
CA PHE A 108 9.92 -10.56 -11.15
C PHE A 108 11.25 -10.49 -11.93
N LEU A 109 12.35 -10.12 -11.27
CA LEU A 109 13.66 -10.01 -11.90
C LEU A 109 14.17 -11.40 -12.36
N GLU A 110 13.92 -12.44 -11.57
CA GLU A 110 14.24 -13.82 -11.94
C GLU A 110 13.36 -14.33 -13.09
N LEU A 111 12.05 -14.06 -13.07
CA LEU A 111 11.12 -14.45 -14.13
C LEU A 111 11.42 -13.75 -15.46
N THR A 112 11.81 -12.48 -15.43
CA THR A 112 12.13 -11.70 -16.64
C THR A 112 13.44 -12.12 -17.31
N GLY A 113 14.27 -12.92 -16.63
CA GLY A 113 15.53 -13.44 -17.18
C GLY A 113 16.61 -12.36 -17.39
N CYS A 114 16.49 -11.21 -16.74
CA CYS A 114 17.44 -10.10 -16.85
C CYS A 114 18.70 -10.33 -16.00
N ARG A 115 19.78 -9.63 -16.33
CA ARG A 115 20.92 -9.47 -15.40
C ARG A 115 20.60 -8.32 -14.48
N TYR A 116 20.65 -8.53 -13.18
CA TYR A 116 20.37 -7.46 -12.24
C TYR A 116 21.41 -7.32 -11.14
N GLN A 117 21.62 -6.07 -10.71
CA GLN A 117 22.48 -5.68 -9.61
C GLN A 117 21.63 -4.92 -8.60
N VAL A 118 21.40 -5.50 -7.42
CA VAL A 118 20.65 -4.86 -6.34
C VAL A 118 21.63 -4.22 -5.37
N PHE A 119 21.45 -2.92 -5.17
CA PHE A 119 22.14 -2.08 -4.20
C PHE A 119 21.19 -1.89 -3.01
N LEU A 120 21.42 -2.65 -1.94
CA LEU A 120 20.63 -2.58 -0.72
C LEU A 120 21.29 -1.60 0.25
N PHE A 121 20.64 -0.48 0.51
CA PHE A 121 21.08 0.50 1.48
C PHE A 121 20.41 0.26 2.84
N LYS A 122 21.15 0.49 3.92
CA LYS A 122 20.61 0.46 5.29
C LYS A 122 19.49 1.50 5.45
N GLU A 123 18.50 1.20 6.28
CA GLU A 123 17.44 2.16 6.66
C GLU A 123 17.99 3.29 7.55
N ASN A 124 17.47 4.51 7.38
CA ASN A 124 17.79 5.69 8.20
C ASN A 124 19.29 6.03 8.23
N ILE A 125 19.93 6.11 7.06
CA ILE A 125 21.33 6.52 6.99
C ILE A 125 21.40 8.04 7.18
N SER A 126 22.10 8.49 8.23
CA SER A 126 22.46 9.90 8.39
C SER A 126 23.60 10.29 7.45
N TRP A 127 23.58 11.52 6.93
CA TRP A 127 24.69 12.09 6.18
C TRP A 127 26.02 12.01 6.94
N ASP A 128 25.99 12.21 8.26
CA ASP A 128 27.20 12.17 9.11
C ASP A 128 27.85 10.78 9.13
N GLU A 129 27.04 9.71 9.17
CA GLU A 129 27.55 8.33 9.16
C GLU A 129 28.23 8.00 7.82
N LEU A 130 27.67 8.54 6.74
CA LEU A 130 28.14 8.31 5.38
C LEU A 130 29.35 9.17 5.03
N GLU A 131 29.41 10.41 5.50
CA GLU A 131 30.61 11.25 5.44
C GLU A 131 31.75 10.60 6.22
N LEU A 132 31.49 10.05 7.41
CA LEU A 132 32.51 9.34 8.20
C LEU A 132 33.00 8.08 7.46
N ALA A 133 32.09 7.35 6.79
CA ALA A 133 32.43 6.18 5.98
C ALA A 133 33.29 6.56 4.75
N LEU A 134 32.94 7.67 4.09
CA LEU A 134 33.57 8.15 2.86
C LEU A 134 34.73 9.14 3.08
N ALA A 135 34.99 9.55 4.32
CA ALA A 135 36.11 10.43 4.68
C ALA A 135 37.48 9.85 4.27
N LYS A 136 37.57 8.53 4.06
CA LYS A 136 38.76 7.86 3.51
C LYS A 136 38.94 8.03 1.99
N SER A 137 37.91 8.49 1.28
CA SER A 137 37.85 8.55 -0.19
C SER A 137 37.75 9.97 -0.78
N GLU A 138 37.72 11.03 0.05
CA GLU A 138 37.68 12.46 -0.35
C GLU A 138 36.68 12.85 -1.47
N PRO A 139 35.42 12.39 -1.52
CA PRO A 139 34.47 12.95 -2.49
C PRO A 139 33.93 14.31 -2.02
N GLU A 140 33.98 15.34 -2.88
CA GLU A 140 33.35 16.66 -2.65
C GLU A 140 31.81 16.56 -2.53
N ASP A 141 31.22 15.53 -3.16
CA ASP A 141 29.80 15.22 -3.08
C ASP A 141 29.61 13.68 -3.02
N PRO A 142 29.28 13.13 -1.83
CA PRO A 142 29.14 11.69 -1.66
C PRO A 142 27.98 11.08 -2.47
N ALA A 143 26.91 11.85 -2.74
CA ALA A 143 25.79 11.37 -3.54
C ALA A 143 26.19 11.22 -5.02
N ARG A 144 26.92 12.20 -5.56
CA ARG A 144 27.47 12.11 -6.93
C ARG A 144 28.50 11.01 -7.07
N PHE A 145 29.36 10.85 -6.08
CA PHE A 145 30.35 9.77 -6.09
C PHE A 145 29.67 8.40 -6.14
N ILE A 146 28.65 8.17 -5.30
CA ILE A 146 27.89 6.92 -5.29
C ILE A 146 27.09 6.73 -6.58
N ALA A 147 26.43 7.79 -7.09
CA ALA A 147 25.76 7.74 -8.39
C ALA A 147 26.75 7.31 -9.49
N GLY A 148 27.94 7.90 -9.53
CA GLY A 148 29.01 7.53 -10.47
C GLY A 148 29.47 6.08 -10.31
N LEU A 149 29.57 5.55 -9.08
CA LEU A 149 29.90 4.14 -8.84
C LEU A 149 28.81 3.20 -9.37
N ILE A 150 27.53 3.51 -9.13
CA ILE A 150 26.38 2.75 -9.66
C ILE A 150 26.43 2.74 -11.18
N LEU A 151 26.70 3.89 -11.79
CA LEU A 151 26.71 4.05 -13.25
C LEU A 151 27.87 3.35 -13.91
N ASN A 152 29.07 3.43 -13.33
CA ASN A 152 30.28 2.80 -13.88
C ASN A 152 30.33 1.29 -13.67
N GLY A 153 29.34 0.70 -12.96
CA GLY A 153 29.27 -0.73 -12.73
C GLY A 153 30.52 -1.29 -12.03
N GLN A 154 31.19 -0.45 -11.23
CA GLN A 154 32.41 -0.87 -10.54
C GLN A 154 32.06 -1.98 -9.55
N LYS A 155 32.67 -3.15 -9.76
CA LYS A 155 32.51 -4.31 -8.89
C LYS A 155 33.12 -4.11 -7.50
N THR A 156 34.02 -3.14 -7.37
CA THR A 156 34.77 -2.85 -6.15
C THR A 156 34.24 -1.58 -5.50
N TRP A 157 33.35 -1.77 -4.54
CA TRP A 157 32.89 -0.70 -3.67
C TRP A 157 33.96 -0.36 -2.63
N PRO A 158 34.02 0.89 -2.15
CA PRO A 158 34.85 1.25 -1.02
C PRO A 158 34.62 0.27 0.14
N ALA A 159 35.68 -0.39 0.61
CA ALA A 159 35.58 -1.42 1.65
C ALA A 159 34.87 -0.91 2.92
N CYS A 160 34.96 0.39 3.19
CA CYS A 160 34.27 1.07 4.29
C CYS A 160 32.74 0.93 4.24
N LEU A 161 32.12 0.93 3.05
CA LEU A 161 30.66 0.80 2.92
C LEU A 161 30.19 -0.64 3.19
N SER A 162 31.02 -1.62 2.83
CA SER A 162 30.74 -3.04 3.10
C SER A 162 31.03 -3.41 4.56
N GLU A 163 32.10 -2.87 5.15
CA GLU A 163 32.47 -3.12 6.56
C GLU A 163 31.43 -2.57 7.54
N GLN A 164 30.81 -1.43 7.20
CA GLN A 164 29.77 -0.79 8.02
C GLN A 164 28.35 -1.29 7.73
N GLN A 165 28.19 -2.29 6.84
CA GLN A 165 26.90 -2.81 6.39
C GLN A 165 25.95 -1.72 5.84
N ILE A 166 26.50 -0.66 5.29
CA ILE A 166 25.73 0.46 4.73
C ILE A 166 25.16 0.07 3.36
N LEU A 167 25.93 -0.70 2.59
CA LEU A 167 25.56 -1.19 1.26
C LEU A 167 25.78 -2.71 1.18
N THR A 168 24.76 -3.45 0.75
CA THR A 168 24.89 -4.85 0.34
C THR A 168 24.60 -4.99 -1.15
N LEU A 169 25.57 -5.53 -1.89
CA LEU A 169 25.43 -5.78 -3.33
C LEU A 169 24.98 -7.22 -3.58
N TYR A 170 23.89 -7.39 -4.31
CA TYR A 170 23.47 -8.68 -4.85
C TYR A 170 23.55 -8.64 -6.37
N GLU A 171 24.37 -9.49 -6.96
CA GLU A 171 24.44 -9.67 -8.41
C GLU A 171 23.86 -11.03 -8.79
N ASN A 172 22.95 -11.02 -9.75
CA ASN A 172 22.47 -12.25 -10.37
C ASN A 172 22.70 -12.18 -11.89
N SER A 173 23.36 -13.21 -12.40
CA SER A 173 23.59 -13.40 -13.83
C SER A 173 22.99 -14.75 -14.24
N PRO A 174 21.79 -14.78 -14.85
CA PRO A 174 21.15 -16.03 -15.20
C PRO A 174 21.97 -16.83 -16.24
N PRO A 175 21.94 -18.17 -16.21
CA PRO A 175 22.79 -19.04 -17.03
C PRO A 175 22.46 -19.03 -18.54
N LEU A 176 21.30 -18.49 -18.93
CA LEU A 176 20.88 -18.36 -20.33
C LEU A 176 21.51 -17.15 -21.05
N PHE A 177 22.33 -16.36 -20.37
CA PHE A 177 23.05 -15.24 -20.97
C PHE A 177 24.26 -15.77 -21.77
N GLN A 178 23.99 -16.33 -22.95
CA GLN A 178 25.04 -16.48 -23.96
C GLN A 178 25.32 -15.08 -24.52
N GLU A 179 26.58 -14.65 -24.42
CA GLU A 179 27.11 -13.50 -25.17
C GLU A 179 27.04 -13.84 -26.67
N GLU A 180 25.85 -13.84 -27.25
CA GLU A 180 25.72 -13.81 -28.69
C GLU A 180 26.20 -12.43 -29.15
N GLN A 181 27.42 -12.45 -29.68
CA GLN A 181 28.07 -11.35 -30.35
C GLN A 181 27.17 -10.84 -31.48
N GLY A 182 26.55 -9.69 -31.28
CA GLY A 182 25.86 -8.97 -32.34
C GLY A 182 24.69 -8.18 -31.83
N GLU A 183 24.81 -6.85 -31.93
CA GLU A 183 23.72 -5.88 -31.83
C GLU A 183 23.29 -5.40 -30.42
N ASN A 184 24.10 -4.48 -29.89
CA ASN A 184 23.67 -3.11 -29.55
C ASN A 184 22.42 -2.85 -28.68
N PHE A 185 22.13 -3.68 -27.67
CA PHE A 185 21.15 -3.30 -26.63
C PHE A 185 21.72 -3.41 -25.21
N HIS A 186 22.70 -2.56 -24.90
CA HIS A 186 23.14 -2.30 -23.52
C HIS A 186 22.39 -1.08 -22.94
N GLN A 187 21.06 -1.09 -22.99
CA GLN A 187 20.31 -0.12 -22.18
C GLN A 187 20.36 -0.59 -20.72
N GLU A 188 21.12 0.14 -19.90
CA GLU A 188 21.11 -0.01 -18.45
C GLU A 188 19.85 0.65 -17.89
N LEU A 189 19.00 -0.15 -17.25
CA LEU A 189 17.78 0.34 -16.61
C LEU A 189 18.04 0.49 -15.11
N ILE A 190 17.59 1.60 -14.52
CA ILE A 190 17.73 1.83 -13.08
C ILE A 190 16.35 1.74 -12.45
N PHE A 191 16.16 0.79 -11.55
CA PHE A 191 14.96 0.64 -10.77
C PHE A 191 15.21 1.16 -9.37
N VAL A 192 14.24 1.86 -8.80
CA VAL A 192 14.27 2.38 -7.44
C VAL A 192 13.08 1.80 -6.72
N ALA A 193 13.30 1.02 -5.67
CA ALA A 193 12.24 0.39 -4.88
C ALA A 193 12.40 0.71 -3.40
N GLY A 194 11.28 0.88 -2.70
CA GLY A 194 11.27 1.30 -1.30
C GLY A 194 11.10 2.79 -1.09
N THR A 195 11.05 3.15 0.18
CA THR A 195 11.06 4.55 0.64
C THR A 195 12.41 5.19 0.35
N LEU A 196 12.37 6.43 -0.12
CA LEU A 196 13.57 7.20 -0.42
C LEU A 196 13.90 8.13 0.74
N ASP A 197 14.89 7.76 1.53
CA ASP A 197 15.52 8.71 2.43
C ASP A 197 16.12 9.89 1.64
N PRO A 198 16.29 11.08 2.27
CA PRO A 198 16.86 12.26 1.63
C PRO A 198 18.18 12.00 0.89
N PHE A 199 18.97 11.06 1.41
CA PHE A 199 20.21 10.58 0.79
C PHE A 199 19.97 9.83 -0.53
N LEU A 200 19.09 8.83 -0.54
CA LEU A 200 18.77 8.09 -1.76
C LEU A 200 18.09 8.99 -2.78
N SER A 201 17.26 9.93 -2.33
CA SER A 201 16.69 10.96 -3.19
C SER A 201 17.79 11.76 -3.90
N ALA A 202 18.84 12.18 -3.18
CA ALA A 202 19.97 12.90 -3.78
C ALA A 202 20.76 12.05 -4.79
N ILE A 203 20.94 10.74 -4.53
CA ILE A 203 21.56 9.83 -5.51
C ILE A 203 20.69 9.73 -6.76
N VAL A 204 19.39 9.50 -6.60
CA VAL A 204 18.44 9.35 -7.72
C VAL A 204 18.36 10.63 -8.54
N GLU A 205 18.36 11.80 -7.90
CA GLU A 205 18.44 13.09 -8.60
C GLU A 205 19.70 13.20 -9.47
N ASN A 206 20.85 12.79 -8.95
CA ASN A 206 22.10 12.78 -9.71
C ASN A 206 22.06 11.77 -10.88
N LEU A 207 21.49 10.59 -10.68
CA LEU A 207 21.29 9.60 -11.75
C LEU A 207 20.38 10.12 -12.86
N PHE A 208 19.36 10.90 -12.49
CA PHE A 208 18.44 11.53 -13.45
C PHE A 208 19.13 12.63 -14.26
N LEU A 209 20.00 13.43 -13.63
CA LEU A 209 20.80 14.46 -14.32
C LEU A 209 21.73 13.85 -15.39
N GLU A 210 22.17 12.61 -15.20
CA GLU A 210 22.98 11.87 -16.18
C GLU A 210 22.15 11.16 -17.28
N GLN A 211 20.87 11.53 -17.44
CA GLN A 211 19.98 11.11 -18.55
C GLN A 211 19.75 9.60 -18.66
N LYS A 212 19.82 8.84 -17.56
CA LYS A 212 19.43 7.42 -17.58
C LYS A 212 17.95 7.23 -17.24
N SER A 213 17.37 6.17 -17.81
CA SER A 213 15.99 5.77 -17.57
C SER A 213 15.85 5.18 -16.17
N VAL A 214 15.43 6.02 -15.23
CA VAL A 214 15.12 5.64 -13.85
C VAL A 214 13.63 5.32 -13.74
N PHE A 215 13.29 4.19 -13.13
CA PHE A 215 11.91 3.77 -12.85
C PHE A 215 11.71 3.58 -11.35
N PHE A 216 10.63 4.17 -10.83
CA PHE A 216 10.21 3.92 -9.46
C PHE A 216 9.26 2.73 -9.43
N ILE A 217 9.58 1.77 -8.57
CA ILE A 217 8.86 0.54 -8.39
C ILE A 217 8.33 0.50 -6.97
N SER A 218 7.00 0.44 -6.83
CA SER A 218 6.35 0.24 -5.55
C SER A 218 5.85 -1.21 -5.42
N SER A 219 6.12 -1.82 -4.27
CA SER A 219 5.51 -3.08 -3.85
C SER A 219 4.33 -2.81 -2.90
N ALA A 220 3.37 -3.73 -2.84
CA ALA A 220 2.18 -3.59 -1.98
C ALA A 220 2.50 -3.52 -0.47
N GLU A 221 3.70 -3.93 -0.04
CA GLU A 221 4.14 -3.91 1.36
C GLU A 221 4.67 -2.53 1.81
N GLU A 222 4.80 -1.55 0.91
CA GLU A 222 5.46 -0.27 1.18
C GLU A 222 4.48 0.90 1.12
N ASP A 223 4.19 1.50 2.28
CA ASP A 223 3.46 2.77 2.38
C ASP A 223 4.36 3.91 1.86
N TYR A 224 4.14 4.31 0.61
CA TYR A 224 4.92 5.37 -0.01
C TYR A 224 4.57 6.74 0.60
N GLN A 225 5.58 7.46 1.08
CA GLN A 225 5.48 8.91 1.19
C GLN A 225 5.82 9.51 -0.18
N GLU A 226 4.85 10.20 -0.76
CA GLU A 226 4.97 10.93 -2.01
C GLU A 226 6.21 11.84 -1.92
N VAL A 227 7.23 11.58 -2.75
CA VAL A 227 8.40 12.45 -2.86
C VAL A 227 7.92 13.74 -3.52
N SER A 228 7.44 14.65 -2.68
CA SER A 228 6.99 15.98 -3.06
C SER A 228 8.19 16.79 -3.51
N GLY A 229 8.45 16.80 -4.82
CA GLY A 229 9.48 17.66 -5.36
C GLY A 229 9.98 17.24 -6.73
N LYS A 230 9.37 17.85 -7.76
CA LYS A 230 9.83 17.96 -9.14
C LYS A 230 9.38 16.85 -10.08
N ASN A 231 9.06 17.28 -11.30
CA ASN A 231 8.46 16.52 -12.38
C ASN A 231 9.39 15.41 -12.89
N PHE A 232 9.41 14.25 -12.23
CA PHE A 232 9.97 13.05 -12.82
C PHE A 232 8.95 12.48 -13.81
N GLN A 233 9.31 12.38 -15.09
CA GLN A 233 8.46 11.77 -16.13
C GLN A 233 8.42 10.23 -16.04
N SER A 234 9.08 9.61 -15.05
CA SER A 234 9.07 8.16 -14.89
C SER A 234 7.75 7.72 -14.25
N GLY A 235 6.92 7.02 -15.03
CA GLY A 235 5.66 6.49 -14.54
C GLY A 235 5.90 5.54 -13.37
N GLU A 236 5.24 5.82 -12.24
CA GLU A 236 5.19 4.90 -11.11
C GLU A 236 4.63 3.55 -11.58
N CYS A 237 5.36 2.48 -11.30
CA CYS A 237 5.02 1.13 -11.72
C CYS A 237 4.87 0.23 -10.51
N ARG A 238 3.65 -0.26 -10.32
CA ARG A 238 3.29 -1.22 -9.29
C ARG A 238 3.61 -2.64 -9.75
N ILE A 239 4.52 -3.32 -9.07
CA ILE A 239 4.91 -4.69 -9.44
C ILE A 239 4.06 -5.77 -8.75
N ASP A 240 3.16 -5.37 -7.85
CA ASP A 240 2.26 -6.27 -7.13
C ASP A 240 1.15 -6.85 -8.01
N ASN A 241 0.97 -6.34 -9.23
CA ASN A 241 -0.04 -6.81 -10.18
C ASN A 241 0.50 -6.89 -11.62
N LEU A 242 -0.08 -7.76 -12.44
CA LEU A 242 0.29 -7.93 -13.85
C LEU A 242 0.14 -6.64 -14.67
N PRO A 243 -0.93 -5.82 -14.51
CA PRO A 243 -1.06 -4.59 -15.27
C PRO A 243 0.11 -3.63 -15.07
N GLY A 244 0.61 -3.49 -13.84
CA GLY A 244 1.76 -2.63 -13.56
C GLY A 244 3.08 -3.24 -14.04
N LYS A 245 3.25 -4.58 -13.95
CA LYS A 245 4.37 -5.29 -14.61
C LYS A 245 4.37 -5.05 -16.12
N LEU A 246 3.21 -5.18 -16.78
CA LEU A 246 3.05 -4.96 -18.22
C LEU A 246 3.32 -3.51 -18.62
N LYS A 247 2.81 -2.54 -17.85
CA LYS A 247 3.07 -1.11 -18.08
C LYS A 247 4.56 -0.80 -17.97
N LEU A 248 5.26 -1.38 -17.00
CA LEU A 248 6.71 -1.23 -16.88
C LEU A 248 7.43 -1.82 -18.10
N LEU A 249 7.04 -3.01 -18.56
CA LEU A 249 7.62 -3.61 -19.77
C LEU A 249 7.33 -2.79 -21.03
N GLU A 250 6.15 -2.21 -21.16
CA GLU A 250 5.78 -1.32 -22.27
C GLU A 250 6.61 -0.03 -22.25
N LEU A 251 6.78 0.58 -21.08
CA LEU A 251 7.63 1.77 -20.92
C LEU A 251 9.09 1.47 -21.29
N ILE A 252 9.59 0.27 -20.94
CA ILE A 252 10.94 -0.15 -21.29
C ILE A 252 11.08 -0.40 -22.79
N GLN A 253 10.07 -0.99 -23.45
CA GLN A 253 10.10 -1.27 -24.89
C GLN A 253 9.94 -0.02 -25.77
N ASN A 254 9.33 1.04 -25.24
CA ASN A 254 9.09 2.29 -25.98
C ASN A 254 10.25 3.30 -25.91
N MET A 255 11.40 2.95 -25.31
CA MET A 255 12.60 3.79 -25.20
C MET A 255 13.69 3.38 -26.19
#